data_AF-A0A5N4E5D1-F1
#
_entry.id   AF-A0A5N4E5D1-F1
#
_cell.length_a   1.000
_cell.length_b   1.000
_cell.length_c   1.000
_cell.angle_alpha   90.00
_cell.angle_beta   90.00
_cell.angle_gamma   90.00
#
_symmetry.space_group_name_H-M   'P 1'
#
loop_
_entity.id
_entity.type
_entity.pdbx_description
1 polymer ?
#
loop_
_entity_poly.entity_id
_entity_poly.type
_entity_poly.pdbx_seq_one_letter_code
_entity_poly.pdbx_strand_id
1 'polypeptide(L)'
;MEELEQGLLMQPWAWLQLAENSLLAKACITKQGYALLVSDLQQVWHEQVDTSVVSQRAKELNKRLTAPPAAFLCHLDDLLRPLLKDTACPGKATFSCERVAEALTLRVRSELSGLPFYWNFHCILASPSLVSQHLIRPLMGMSLALQCQVRELATLLHMKDLEIQDYQESGATLSRGERTFFEEL
;
A
#
# COMPACT_ATOMS: atom_id res chain seq x y z
N MET A 1 -2.42 12.33 -17.88
CA MET A 1 -3.16 11.11 -17.48
C MET A 1 -2.22 9.91 -17.36
N GLU A 2 -1.36 9.65 -18.35
CA GLU A 2 -0.30 8.62 -18.25
C GLU A 2 0.66 8.80 -17.07
N GLU A 3 1.02 10.05 -16.73
CA GLU A 3 1.88 10.34 -15.56
C GLU A 3 1.27 9.87 -14.23
N LEU A 4 -0.05 9.90 -14.10
CA LEU A 4 -0.75 9.41 -12.89
C LEU A 4 -0.68 7.89 -12.77
N GLU A 5 -0.87 7.19 -13.89
CA GLU A 5 -0.76 5.72 -13.95
C GLU A 5 0.67 5.26 -13.65
N GLN A 6 1.66 5.91 -14.27
CA GLN A 6 3.07 5.64 -14.01
C GLN A 6 3.43 5.93 -12.55
N GLY A 7 2.95 7.05 -12.01
CA GLY A 7 3.13 7.39 -10.59
C GLY A 7 2.50 6.35 -9.66
N LEU A 8 1.30 5.84 -10.00
CA LEU A 8 0.57 4.83 -9.24
C LEU A 8 1.26 3.46 -9.27
N LEU A 9 1.90 3.10 -10.37
CA LEU A 9 2.71 1.87 -10.46
C LEU A 9 3.85 1.87 -9.43
N MET A 10 4.47 3.04 -9.20
CA MET A 10 5.57 3.20 -8.26
C MET A 10 5.11 3.29 -6.79
N GLN A 11 3.80 3.40 -6.52
CA GLN A 11 3.31 3.45 -5.14
C GLN A 11 3.23 2.04 -4.53
N PRO A 12 3.64 1.89 -3.26
CA PRO A 12 3.46 0.66 -2.53
C PRO A 12 1.97 0.44 -2.21
N TRP A 13 1.60 -0.82 -2.01
CA TRP A 13 0.32 -1.17 -1.41
C TRP A 13 0.37 -0.94 0.10
N ALA A 14 -0.68 -0.35 0.64
CA ALA A 14 -0.81 -0.10 2.07
C ALA A 14 -2.14 -0.61 2.61
N TRP A 15 -2.16 -0.90 3.91
CA TRP A 15 -3.36 -1.33 4.61
C TRP A 15 -4.18 -0.13 5.07
N LEU A 16 -5.43 -0.08 4.65
CA LEU A 16 -6.42 0.87 5.12
C LEU A 16 -7.39 0.14 6.05
N GLN A 17 -7.25 0.41 7.36
CA GLN A 17 -8.18 -0.11 8.36
C GLN A 17 -9.48 0.71 8.36
N LEU A 18 -10.60 0.03 8.14
CA LEU A 18 -11.95 0.59 8.25
C LEU A 18 -12.63 0.03 9.51
N ALA A 19 -13.79 0.58 9.85
CA ALA A 19 -14.54 0.15 11.03
C ALA A 19 -14.99 -1.32 10.97
N GLU A 20 -15.36 -1.81 9.79
CA GLU A 20 -15.95 -3.16 9.62
C GLU A 20 -15.05 -4.10 8.79
N ASN A 21 -14.07 -3.57 8.06
CA ASN A 21 -13.24 -4.30 7.12
C ASN A 21 -11.85 -3.68 6.97
N SER A 22 -10.97 -4.35 6.23
CA SER A 22 -9.69 -3.81 5.81
C SER A 22 -9.58 -3.88 4.30
N LEU A 23 -8.92 -2.88 3.72
CA LEU A 23 -8.66 -2.81 2.28
C LEU A 23 -7.17 -2.58 2.05
N LEU A 24 -6.66 -3.14 0.97
CA LEU A 24 -5.41 -2.69 0.39
C LEU A 24 -5.70 -1.49 -0.50
N ALA A 25 -4.92 -0.43 -0.37
CA ALA A 25 -5.04 0.74 -1.22
C ALA A 25 -3.67 1.27 -1.62
N LYS A 26 -3.62 1.91 -2.79
CA LYS A 26 -2.52 2.78 -3.18
C LYS A 26 -3.03 3.91 -4.05
N ALA A 27 -2.46 5.09 -3.88
CA ALA A 27 -2.92 6.30 -4.55
C ALA A 27 -1.74 7.13 -5.05
N CYS A 28 -1.88 7.73 -6.23
CA CYS A 28 -0.98 8.76 -6.74
C CYS A 28 -1.77 10.04 -6.93
N ILE A 29 -1.37 11.11 -6.24
CA ILE A 29 -2.01 12.42 -6.30
C ILE A 29 -1.02 13.42 -6.89
N THR A 30 -1.49 14.19 -7.86
CA THR A 30 -0.74 15.29 -8.48
C THR A 30 -1.61 16.54 -8.54
N LYS A 31 -1.07 17.65 -9.04
CA LYS A 31 -1.84 18.88 -9.27
C LYS A 31 -2.91 18.72 -10.37
N GLN A 32 -2.78 17.71 -11.23
CA GLN A 32 -3.70 17.46 -12.35
C GLN A 32 -4.87 16.54 -11.99
N GLY A 33 -4.81 15.87 -10.83
CA GLY A 33 -5.80 14.88 -10.44
C GLY A 33 -5.16 13.76 -9.62
N TYR A 34 -5.86 12.63 -9.56
CA TYR A 34 -5.34 11.44 -8.88
C TYR A 34 -5.73 10.14 -9.59
N ALA A 35 -4.98 9.09 -9.28
CA ALA A 35 -5.35 7.71 -9.57
C ALA A 35 -5.30 6.90 -8.26
N LEU A 36 -6.29 6.05 -8.05
CA LEU A 36 -6.47 5.24 -6.83
C LEU A 36 -6.77 3.80 -7.24
N LEU A 37 -6.05 2.85 -6.64
CA LEU A 37 -6.39 1.43 -6.68
C LEU A 37 -6.77 0.96 -5.27
N VAL A 38 -7.83 0.16 -5.18
CA VAL A 38 -8.31 -0.43 -3.93
C VAL A 38 -8.59 -1.91 -4.15
N SER A 39 -8.30 -2.76 -3.16
CA SER A 39 -8.55 -4.20 -3.21
C SER A 39 -8.98 -4.73 -1.85
N ASP A 40 -9.98 -5.59 -1.83
CA ASP A 40 -10.38 -6.40 -0.67
C ASP A 40 -9.80 -7.83 -0.73
N LEU A 41 -8.81 -8.04 -1.62
CA LEU A 41 -8.22 -9.33 -1.99
C LEU A 41 -9.15 -10.26 -2.77
N GLN A 42 -10.40 -9.88 -3.03
CA GLN A 42 -11.33 -10.62 -3.90
C GLN A 42 -11.52 -9.92 -5.23
N GLN A 43 -11.65 -8.59 -5.20
CA GLN A 43 -11.79 -7.72 -6.36
C GLN A 43 -10.85 -6.53 -6.24
N VAL A 44 -10.63 -5.89 -7.38
CA VAL A 44 -9.80 -4.70 -7.48
C VAL A 44 -10.64 -3.62 -8.12
N TRP A 45 -10.67 -2.45 -7.49
CA TRP A 45 -11.35 -1.26 -7.99
C TRP A 45 -10.35 -0.17 -8.29
N HIS A 46 -10.72 0.68 -9.24
CA HIS A 46 -9.93 1.77 -9.74
C HIS A 46 -10.78 3.04 -9.87
N GLU A 47 -10.20 4.17 -9.49
CA GLU A 47 -10.73 5.49 -9.82
C GLU A 47 -9.59 6.38 -10.33
N GLN A 48 -9.84 7.08 -11.43
CA GLN A 48 -8.99 8.14 -11.93
C GLN A 48 -9.82 9.38 -12.16
N VAL A 49 -9.37 10.53 -11.65
CA VAL A 49 -10.07 11.80 -11.79
C VAL A 49 -9.11 12.92 -12.17
N ASP A 50 -9.63 13.91 -12.89
CA ASP A 50 -8.93 15.15 -13.19
C ASP A 50 -9.40 16.32 -12.31
N THR A 51 -8.81 17.49 -12.49
CA THR A 51 -9.17 18.70 -11.74
C THR A 51 -10.61 19.17 -11.96
N SER A 52 -11.24 18.84 -13.09
CA SER A 52 -12.61 19.25 -13.42
C SER A 52 -13.62 18.46 -12.58
N VAL A 53 -13.45 17.13 -12.54
CA VAL A 53 -14.23 16.23 -11.70
C VAL A 53 -13.98 16.56 -10.23
N VAL A 54 -12.74 16.88 -9.87
CA VAL A 54 -12.41 17.28 -8.50
C VAL A 54 -13.15 18.55 -8.10
N SER A 55 -13.14 19.56 -8.96
CA SER A 55 -13.84 20.83 -8.70
C SER A 55 -15.34 20.62 -8.51
N GLN A 56 -15.97 19.84 -9.39
CA GLN A 56 -17.39 19.56 -9.33
C GLN A 56 -17.75 18.81 -8.04
N ARG A 57 -17.06 17.69 -7.78
CA ARG A 57 -17.31 16.85 -6.60
C ARG A 57 -17.05 17.60 -5.30
N ALA A 58 -16.00 18.41 -5.25
CA ALA A 58 -15.71 19.25 -4.09
C ALA A 58 -16.84 20.25 -3.80
N LYS A 59 -17.39 20.90 -4.82
CA LYS A 59 -18.53 21.84 -4.67
C LYS A 59 -19.80 21.15 -4.19
N GLU A 60 -20.06 19.94 -4.69
CA GLU A 60 -21.24 19.16 -4.31
C GLU A 60 -21.16 18.68 -2.85
N LEU A 61 -20.01 18.15 -2.43
CA LEU A 61 -19.82 17.58 -1.10
C LEU A 61 -19.52 18.63 -0.03
N ASN A 62 -18.86 19.74 -0.39
CA ASN A 62 -18.37 20.74 0.55
C ASN A 62 -18.91 22.14 0.23
N LYS A 63 -20.23 22.33 0.31
CA LYS A 63 -20.94 23.57 -0.07
C LYS A 63 -20.42 24.86 0.59
N ARG A 64 -19.71 24.76 1.71
CA ARG A 64 -19.17 25.89 2.49
C ARG A 64 -17.67 26.13 2.26
N LEU A 65 -16.97 25.21 1.59
CA LEU A 65 -15.54 25.32 1.31
C LEU A 65 -15.33 25.85 -0.10
N THR A 66 -14.65 26.99 -0.22
CA THR A 66 -14.24 27.56 -1.50
C THR A 66 -12.72 27.49 -1.59
N ALA A 67 -12.20 26.54 -2.37
CA ALA A 67 -10.77 26.38 -2.60
C ALA A 67 -10.51 25.88 -4.03
N PRO A 68 -9.33 26.17 -4.61
CA PRO A 68 -8.98 25.64 -5.92
C PRO A 68 -8.79 24.11 -5.87
N PRO A 69 -9.03 23.36 -6.97
CA PRO A 69 -8.88 21.90 -7.00
C PRO A 69 -7.50 21.41 -6.53
N ALA A 70 -6.44 22.17 -6.81
CA ALA A 70 -5.10 21.86 -6.35
C ALA A 70 -4.99 21.83 -4.81
N ALA A 71 -5.69 22.71 -4.09
CA ALA A 71 -5.68 22.72 -2.62
C ALA A 71 -6.45 21.51 -2.05
N PHE A 72 -7.57 21.14 -2.69
CA PHE A 72 -8.30 19.91 -2.37
C PHE A 72 -7.43 18.67 -2.58
N LEU A 73 -6.70 18.60 -3.70
CA LEU A 73 -5.78 17.50 -4.01
C LEU A 73 -4.63 17.42 -3.01
N CYS A 74 -4.02 18.55 -2.66
CA CYS A 74 -2.99 18.58 -1.61
C CYS A 74 -3.53 18.07 -0.27
N HIS A 75 -4.74 18.50 0.14
CA HIS A 75 -5.35 18.00 1.37
C HIS A 75 -5.63 16.50 1.32
N LEU A 76 -6.15 15.98 0.19
CA LEU A 76 -6.35 14.54 0.02
C LEU A 76 -5.03 13.76 0.11
N ASP A 77 -3.94 14.30 -0.43
CA ASP A 77 -2.60 13.70 -0.30
C ASP A 77 -2.13 13.71 1.15
N ASP A 78 -2.31 14.81 1.88
CA ASP A 78 -1.99 14.90 3.30
C ASP A 78 -2.82 13.95 4.17
N LEU A 79 -4.07 13.66 3.78
CA LEU A 79 -4.93 12.69 4.45
C LEU A 79 -4.51 11.24 4.17
N LEU A 80 -4.16 10.92 2.93
CA LEU A 80 -3.86 9.55 2.51
C LEU A 80 -2.41 9.16 2.80
N ARG A 81 -1.45 10.07 2.69
CA ARG A 81 -0.02 9.78 2.86
C ARG A 81 0.33 9.12 4.21
N PRO A 82 -0.18 9.55 5.36
CA PRO A 82 0.10 8.89 6.65
C PRO A 82 -0.47 7.47 6.71
N LEU A 83 -1.63 7.26 6.10
CA LEU A 83 -2.32 5.97 6.05
C LEU A 83 -1.61 5.00 5.11
N LEU A 84 -1.11 5.51 3.98
CA LEU A 84 -0.40 4.73 2.98
C LEU A 84 1.05 4.41 3.36
N LYS A 85 1.63 5.11 4.34
CA LYS A 85 3.02 4.90 4.81
C LYS A 85 3.12 4.20 6.15
N ASP A 86 2.02 3.59 6.61
CA ASP A 86 1.97 2.78 7.84
C ASP A 86 2.51 3.54 9.07
N THR A 87 2.26 4.86 9.11
CA THR A 87 2.57 5.66 10.29
C THR A 87 1.39 5.54 11.24
N ALA A 88 1.63 5.03 12.46
CA ALA A 88 0.65 4.83 13.54
C ALA A 88 0.07 6.14 14.11
N CYS A 89 -0.14 7.15 13.26
CA CYS A 89 -0.84 8.37 13.63
C CYS A 89 -2.35 8.14 13.47
N PRO A 90 -3.16 8.37 14.52
CA PRO A 90 -4.60 8.48 14.35
C PRO A 90 -4.85 9.72 13.49
N GLY A 91 -5.01 9.51 12.18
CA GLY A 91 -5.41 10.57 11.27
C GLY A 91 -6.74 11.16 11.75
N LYS A 92 -6.91 12.48 11.62
CA LYS A 92 -8.20 13.16 11.87
C LYS A 92 -9.30 12.74 10.86
N ALA A 93 -9.09 11.66 10.13
CA ALA A 93 -9.93 11.20 9.04
C ALA A 93 -10.56 9.86 9.39
N THR A 94 -11.88 9.79 9.29
CA THR A 94 -12.65 8.56 9.38
C THR A 94 -12.94 8.06 7.98
N PHE A 95 -12.63 6.78 7.73
CA PHE A 95 -12.92 6.12 6.47
C PHE A 95 -14.08 5.15 6.64
N SER A 96 -14.95 5.13 5.65
CA SER A 96 -16.04 4.16 5.54
C SER A 96 -16.15 3.70 4.10
N CYS A 97 -16.63 2.49 3.89
CA CYS A 97 -16.70 1.89 2.58
C CYS A 97 -18.10 1.34 2.35
N GLU A 98 -18.68 1.70 1.20
CA GLU A 98 -19.96 1.17 0.75
C GLU A 98 -19.76 0.52 -0.61
N ARG A 99 -20.19 -0.74 -0.71
CA ARG A 99 -20.20 -1.47 -1.98
C ARG A 99 -21.61 -1.44 -2.55
N VAL A 100 -21.73 -0.97 -3.79
CA VAL A 100 -23.00 -0.92 -4.52
C VAL A 100 -22.80 -1.62 -5.86
N ALA A 101 -23.35 -2.83 -5.97
CA ALA A 101 -23.15 -3.72 -7.12
C ALA A 101 -21.66 -3.97 -7.42
N GLU A 102 -21.20 -3.55 -8.60
CA GLU A 102 -19.81 -3.67 -9.06
C GLU A 102 -18.96 -2.44 -8.72
N ALA A 103 -19.56 -1.38 -8.16
CA ALA A 103 -18.85 -0.17 -7.77
C ALA A 103 -18.55 -0.16 -6.26
N LEU A 104 -17.43 0.47 -5.91
CA LEU A 104 -16.98 0.69 -4.54
C LEU A 104 -16.92 2.19 -4.28
N THR A 105 -17.66 2.66 -3.27
CA THR A 105 -17.57 4.05 -2.80
C THR A 105 -16.80 4.09 -1.50
N LEU A 106 -15.58 4.64 -1.53
CA LEU A 106 -14.77 4.88 -0.33
C LEU A 106 -15.01 6.32 0.12
N ARG A 107 -15.61 6.50 1.29
CA ARG A 107 -15.91 7.81 1.87
C ARG A 107 -14.86 8.16 2.91
N VAL A 108 -14.32 9.37 2.82
CA VAL A 108 -13.46 9.97 3.85
C VAL A 108 -14.13 11.20 4.42
N ARG A 109 -14.17 11.26 5.74
CA ARG A 109 -14.60 12.42 6.52
C ARG A 109 -13.42 12.90 7.34
N SER A 110 -13.03 14.15 7.20
CA SER A 110 -11.96 14.76 7.99
C SER A 110 -12.30 16.20 8.36
N GLU A 111 -11.33 16.91 8.90
CA GLU A 111 -11.43 18.34 9.19
C GLU A 111 -10.33 19.08 8.43
N LEU A 112 -10.69 20.20 7.78
CA LEU A 112 -9.79 21.12 7.12
C LEU A 112 -9.97 22.50 7.76
N SER A 113 -8.96 22.95 8.51
CA SER A 113 -8.94 24.27 9.17
C SER A 113 -10.18 24.56 10.05
N GLY A 114 -10.62 23.60 10.87
CA GLY A 114 -11.80 23.76 11.73
C GLY A 114 -13.14 23.44 11.04
N LEU A 115 -13.14 23.20 9.73
CA LEU A 115 -14.35 22.91 8.95
C LEU A 115 -14.43 21.43 8.58
N PRO A 116 -15.64 20.84 8.60
CA PRO A 116 -15.81 19.46 8.19
C PRO A 116 -15.56 19.31 6.70
N PHE A 117 -14.74 18.33 6.35
CA PHE A 117 -14.34 17.99 4.99
C PHE A 117 -14.88 16.60 4.63
N TYR A 118 -15.48 16.50 3.45
CA TYR A 118 -16.04 15.25 2.94
C TYR A 118 -15.52 14.96 1.54
N TRP A 119 -15.14 13.71 1.31
CA TRP A 119 -14.79 13.23 -0.02
C TRP A 119 -15.23 11.79 -0.22
N ASN A 120 -15.71 11.49 -1.43
CA ASN A 120 -16.10 10.15 -1.84
C ASN A 120 -15.27 9.77 -3.07
N PHE A 121 -14.55 8.66 -2.99
CA PHE A 121 -13.91 8.01 -4.14
C PHE A 121 -14.89 7.03 -4.75
N HIS A 122 -15.21 7.20 -6.03
CA HIS A 122 -16.16 6.36 -6.76
C HIS A 122 -15.38 5.42 -7.67
N CYS A 123 -15.06 4.25 -7.14
CA CYS A 123 -14.21 3.28 -7.83
C CYS A 123 -15.07 2.28 -8.60
N ILE A 124 -14.66 1.97 -9.82
CA ILE A 124 -15.23 0.92 -10.66
C ILE A 124 -14.30 -0.29 -10.70
N LEU A 125 -14.77 -1.43 -11.18
CA LEU A 125 -13.91 -2.60 -11.38
C LEU A 125 -12.67 -2.23 -12.21
N ALA A 126 -11.50 -2.58 -11.69
CA ALA A 126 -10.24 -2.35 -12.38
C ALA A 126 -10.14 -3.25 -13.61
N SER A 127 -9.56 -2.73 -14.69
CA SER A 127 -9.36 -3.51 -15.90
C SER A 127 -8.36 -4.66 -15.66
N PRO A 128 -8.46 -5.77 -16.41
CA PRO A 128 -7.51 -6.88 -16.28
C PRO A 128 -6.05 -6.45 -16.49
N SER A 129 -5.79 -5.43 -17.32
CA SER A 129 -4.45 -4.89 -17.53
C SER A 129 -3.90 -4.23 -16.26
N LEU A 130 -4.71 -3.45 -15.55
CA LEU A 130 -4.32 -2.84 -14.27
C LEU A 130 -4.08 -3.91 -13.21
N VAL A 131 -4.96 -4.91 -13.11
CA VAL A 131 -4.75 -6.04 -12.17
C VAL A 131 -3.45 -6.77 -12.48
N SER A 132 -3.16 -7.02 -13.76
CA SER A 132 -1.93 -7.68 -14.19
C SER A 132 -0.67 -6.88 -13.82
N GLN A 133 -0.68 -5.57 -14.09
CA GLN A 133 0.47 -4.69 -13.86
C GLN A 133 0.70 -4.38 -12.38
N HIS A 134 -0.36 -4.22 -11.59
CA HIS A 134 -0.26 -3.77 -10.19
C HIS A 134 -0.22 -4.92 -9.16
N LEU A 135 -0.59 -6.15 -9.55
CA LEU A 135 -0.62 -7.31 -8.66
C LEU A 135 0.07 -8.53 -9.26
N ILE A 136 -0.43 -9.06 -10.38
CA ILE A 136 -0.02 -10.40 -10.85
C ILE A 136 1.47 -10.44 -11.23
N ARG A 137 1.92 -9.52 -12.10
CA ARG A 137 3.32 -9.48 -12.55
C ARG A 137 4.29 -9.14 -11.42
N PRO A 138 4.04 -8.12 -10.57
CA PRO A 138 4.90 -7.84 -9.42
C PRO A 138 5.01 -9.01 -8.46
N LEU A 139 3.89 -9.63 -8.06
CA LEU A 139 3.90 -10.77 -7.13
C LEU A 139 4.67 -11.97 -7.70
N MET A 140 4.45 -12.30 -8.98
CA MET A 140 5.21 -13.36 -9.66
C MET A 140 6.71 -13.06 -9.68
N GLY A 141 7.10 -11.81 -9.99
CA GLY A 141 8.49 -11.38 -9.96
C GLY A 141 9.11 -11.46 -8.56
N MET A 142 8.37 -11.04 -7.54
CA MET A 142 8.79 -11.13 -6.14
C MET A 142 8.98 -12.59 -5.69
N SER A 143 8.05 -13.49 -6.02
CA SER A 143 8.20 -14.91 -5.70
C SER A 143 9.45 -15.52 -6.32
N LEU A 144 9.75 -15.18 -7.58
CA LEU A 144 10.98 -15.63 -8.25
C LEU A 144 12.23 -15.06 -7.59
N ALA A 145 12.24 -13.77 -7.27
CA ALA A 145 13.36 -13.11 -6.61
C ALA A 145 13.64 -13.74 -5.23
N LEU A 146 12.60 -13.96 -4.41
CA LEU A 146 12.72 -14.63 -3.12
C LEU A 146 13.21 -16.07 -3.26
N GLN A 147 12.75 -16.79 -4.29
CA GLN A 147 13.22 -18.15 -4.56
C GLN A 147 14.72 -18.18 -4.92
N CYS A 148 15.23 -17.18 -5.66
CA CYS A 148 16.66 -17.04 -5.92
C CYS A 148 17.44 -16.77 -4.63
N GLN A 149 16.95 -15.84 -3.79
CA GLN A 149 17.58 -15.54 -2.49
C GLN A 149 17.69 -16.78 -1.60
N VAL A 150 16.65 -17.62 -1.54
CA VAL A 150 16.70 -18.88 -0.78
C VAL A 150 17.82 -19.80 -1.27
N ARG A 151 18.02 -19.91 -2.59
CA ARG A 151 19.08 -20.75 -3.17
C ARG A 151 20.48 -20.20 -2.90
N GLU A 152 20.64 -18.89 -3.03
CA GLU A 152 21.90 -18.20 -2.72
C GLU A 152 22.27 -18.39 -1.25
N LEU A 153 21.31 -18.18 -0.34
CA LEU A 153 21.50 -18.40 1.10
C LEU A 153 21.83 -19.85 1.42
N ALA A 154 21.16 -20.82 0.79
CA ALA A 154 21.48 -22.25 0.96
C ALA A 154 22.91 -22.59 0.51
N THR A 155 23.38 -21.96 -0.56
CA THR A 155 24.75 -22.14 -1.07
C THR A 155 25.76 -21.54 -0.10
N LEU A 156 25.48 -20.34 0.42
CA LEU A 156 26.31 -19.70 1.44
C LEU A 156 26.41 -20.53 2.73
N LEU A 157 25.31 -21.13 3.16
CA LEU A 157 25.31 -22.05 4.31
C LEU A 157 26.22 -23.25 4.03
N HIS A 158 26.08 -23.91 2.88
CA HIS A 158 26.92 -25.06 2.55
C HIS A 158 28.41 -24.71 2.48
N MET A 159 28.76 -23.54 1.93
CA MET A 159 30.15 -23.07 1.92
C MET A 159 30.69 -22.84 3.34
N LYS A 160 29.85 -22.32 4.25
CA LYS A 160 30.22 -22.13 5.66
C LYS A 160 30.38 -23.46 6.40
N ASP A 161 29.55 -24.45 6.10
CA ASP A 161 29.67 -25.79 6.67
C ASP A 161 30.99 -26.46 6.26
N LEU A 162 31.40 -26.32 5.00
CA LEU A 162 32.69 -26.83 4.51
C LEU A 162 33.87 -26.13 5.20
N GLU A 163 33.79 -24.81 5.41
CA GLU A 163 34.81 -24.06 6.14
C GLU A 163 34.92 -24.53 7.60
N ILE A 164 33.78 -24.79 8.27
CA ILE A 164 33.75 -25.34 9.62
C ILE A 164 34.38 -26.73 9.66
N GLN A 165 34.06 -27.58 8.67
CA GLN A 165 34.62 -28.91 8.55
C GLN A 165 36.15 -28.88 8.40
N ASP A 166 36.67 -27.97 7.56
CA ASP A 166 38.12 -27.79 7.38
C ASP A 166 38.83 -27.39 8.70
N TYR A 167 38.22 -26.51 9.50
CA TYR A 167 38.73 -26.18 10.83
C TYR A 167 38.76 -27.39 11.78
N GLN A 168 37.71 -28.22 11.75
CA GLN A 168 37.65 -29.43 12.57
C GLN A 168 38.70 -30.46 12.15
N GLU A 169 38.86 -30.68 10.84
CA GLU A 169 39.87 -31.58 10.26
C GLU A 169 41.31 -31.11 10.57
N SER A 170 41.51 -29.79 10.63
CA SER A 170 42.77 -29.16 11.04
C SER A 170 43.05 -29.20 12.55
N GLY A 171 42.15 -29.80 13.34
CA GLY A 171 42.31 -29.99 14.79
C GLY A 171 41.91 -28.78 15.65
N ALA A 172 41.20 -27.80 15.08
CA ALA A 172 40.67 -26.68 15.86
C ALA A 172 39.57 -27.17 16.82
N THR A 173 39.62 -26.72 18.07
CA THR A 173 38.63 -27.06 19.10
C THR A 173 37.78 -25.84 19.46
N LEU A 174 36.47 -26.04 19.65
CA LEU A 174 35.57 -24.98 20.06
C LEU A 174 35.83 -24.63 21.53
N SER A 175 36.11 -23.35 21.81
CA SER A 175 36.30 -22.86 23.17
C SER A 175 34.99 -22.76 23.98
N ARG A 176 33.84 -22.90 23.32
CA ARG A 176 32.50 -22.74 23.90
C ARG A 176 31.55 -23.80 23.32
N GLY A 177 31.58 -25.00 23.89
CA GLY A 177 30.62 -26.08 23.58
C GLY A 177 29.20 -25.72 24.02
N GLU A 178 28.20 -26.25 23.30
CA GLU A 178 26.78 -25.94 23.41
C GLU A 178 26.30 -25.68 24.86
N ARG A 179 25.80 -24.46 25.13
CA ARG A 179 24.84 -24.29 26.23
C ARG A 179 23.53 -24.87 25.74
N THR A 180 23.21 -26.08 26.17
CA THR A 180 21.91 -26.71 26.00
C THR A 180 20.82 -25.75 26.48
N PHE A 181 20.06 -25.16 25.55
CA PHE A 181 18.89 -24.32 25.84
C PHE A 181 17.61 -25.16 26.01
N PHE A 182 17.73 -26.39 26.51
CA PHE A 182 16.62 -27.34 26.68
C PHE A 182 16.72 -28.11 28.01
N GLU A 183 16.96 -27.42 29.11
CA GLU A 183 16.60 -27.90 30.45
C GLU A 183 15.94 -26.74 31.21
N GLU A 184 14.64 -26.55 31.03
CA GLU A 184 13.69 -25.99 32.01
C GLU A 184 12.29 -25.94 31.37
N LEU A 185 11.61 -27.10 31.37
CA LEU A 185 10.15 -27.24 31.38
C LEU A 185 9.79 -28.44 32.26
#